data_AF-A0A4W4GLV4-F1
#
_entry.id   AF-A0A4W4GLV4-F1
#
_cell.length_a   1.000
_cell.length_b   1.000
_cell.length_c   1.000
_cell.angle_alpha   90.00
_cell.angle_beta   90.00
_cell.angle_gamma   90.00
#
_symmetry.space_group_name_H-M   'P 1'
#
loop_
_entity.id
_entity.type
_entity.pdbx_description
1 polymer ?
#
loop_
_entity_poly.entity_id
_entity_poly.type
_entity_poly.pdbx_seq_one_letter_code
_entity_poly.pdbx_strand_id
1 'polypeptide(L)'
;LGRNVDKPNVFYFNILNCATATNIMAAALNGLQCPTTQICVSSCPSNFWALNPLAYLPNADLTKFFQQDLCVPSFNLSTTSLVRMCLIPHDLVSSFNARDVGVRIFADFASTWQWIVLGLVIAMVVSLLFLLLLRFLAAILIWILILGVLAVGAFGIWYCYREYAMLANSTVTYNNVGFSTNVDVYLQIRDTWLAFLILLSVAEAVLLLTLIFLRTRILIAIALIRESSKAVSYMMTTLIYPLVSFVFLVVCVSYWGITALYLATSGAPVYNVVALNMSQSDCSTVITGNQTCDPLAFNSSMYPSCPSARCVFIKYNKDGLFQRNLFNLQIYNVFAFLWCVNFVIALGQCTLAGAFASYYWAFHKPSDIPTCPLASSFMRALRYHVGSLAFGALILTIVQIIRIILEYIDHKCRAAQNCCVRFILCCLKCCFWCLEKFIKFLNRNAYIMIAIYGKNFCVSAKNAVVFGAYLIAHGFFSVYNMCVDTLFLCFLEDLERNDGSAEKPYYMSKSLMKILNKKNKQPNKQ
;
A
#
# COMPACT_ATOMS: atom_id res chain seq x y z
N LEU A 1 52.94 21.58 8.00
CA LEU A 1 52.60 22.22 6.71
C LEU A 1 51.09 22.24 6.55
N GLY A 2 50.47 23.42 6.52
CA GLY A 2 49.01 23.61 6.47
C GLY A 2 48.59 24.85 7.27
N ARG A 3 47.63 25.66 6.77
CA ARG A 3 47.29 27.00 7.30
C ARG A 3 46.63 27.04 8.70
N ASN A 4 46.43 25.90 9.37
CA ASN A 4 45.60 25.78 10.58
C ASN A 4 46.25 24.96 11.71
N VAL A 5 47.56 24.70 11.70
CA VAL A 5 48.24 23.81 12.68
C VAL A 5 48.12 24.33 14.12
N ASP A 6 48.28 25.63 14.34
CA ASP A 6 48.30 26.25 15.67
C ASP A 6 47.00 27.01 15.99
N LYS A 7 45.94 26.74 15.22
CA LYS A 7 44.61 27.04 15.70
C LYS A 7 44.29 25.89 16.65
N PRO A 8 44.32 26.06 18.00
CA PRO A 8 43.34 25.30 18.76
C PRO A 8 42.05 25.65 18.05
N ASN A 9 41.11 24.74 17.89
CA ASN A 9 39.83 25.28 17.47
C ASN A 9 38.95 24.25 16.68
N VAL A 10 38.24 23.29 17.28
CA VAL A 10 37.62 22.10 16.64
C VAL A 10 36.27 22.30 15.93
N PHE A 11 36.01 21.44 14.93
CA PHE A 11 34.90 21.40 13.96
C PHE A 11 33.52 20.98 14.50
N TYR A 12 32.52 21.84 14.32
CA TYR A 12 31.10 21.47 14.38
C TYR A 12 30.59 20.98 13.02
N PHE A 13 30.25 19.69 12.90
CA PHE A 13 29.67 19.09 11.70
C PHE A 13 28.19 18.77 11.90
N ASN A 14 27.32 19.68 11.45
CA ASN A 14 25.88 19.45 11.45
C ASN A 14 25.47 18.70 10.17
N ILE A 15 25.37 17.38 10.27
CA ILE A 15 25.01 16.49 9.16
C ILE A 15 23.60 16.80 8.60
N LEU A 16 22.68 17.31 9.42
CA LEU A 16 21.34 17.72 8.98
C LEU A 16 21.39 19.03 8.19
N ASN A 17 22.25 19.99 8.54
CA ASN A 17 22.47 21.18 7.72
C ASN A 17 23.27 20.85 6.45
N CYS A 18 24.24 19.95 6.48
CA CYS A 18 24.95 19.53 5.26
C CYS A 18 23.98 18.76 4.32
N ALA A 19 23.09 17.91 4.84
CA ALA A 19 22.04 17.23 4.06
C ALA A 19 20.89 18.14 3.58
N THR A 20 20.63 19.28 4.23
CA THR A 20 19.57 20.24 3.81
C THR A 20 20.09 21.45 3.03
N ALA A 21 21.38 21.77 3.12
CA ALA A 21 22.03 22.85 2.36
C ALA A 21 22.80 22.35 1.12
N THR A 22 22.95 21.04 0.90
CA THR A 22 23.41 20.51 -0.40
C THR A 22 22.34 20.67 -1.47
N ASN A 23 22.34 21.84 -2.10
CA ASN A 23 21.70 22.02 -3.39
C ASN A 23 22.49 21.20 -4.43
N ILE A 24 21.84 20.23 -5.07
CA ILE A 24 22.45 19.19 -5.93
C ILE A 24 23.32 19.79 -7.06
N MET A 25 23.03 21.01 -7.50
CA MET A 25 23.82 21.75 -8.50
C MET A 25 25.25 22.11 -8.06
N ALA A 26 25.53 22.28 -6.77
CA ALA A 26 26.88 22.67 -6.32
C ALA A 26 27.87 21.48 -6.40
N ALA A 27 27.39 20.27 -6.08
CA ALA A 27 28.17 19.04 -6.22
C ALA A 27 28.54 18.73 -7.68
N ALA A 28 27.69 19.15 -8.63
CA ALA A 28 27.90 18.96 -10.06
C ALA A 28 28.91 19.93 -10.71
N LEU A 29 29.31 21.01 -10.03
CA LEU A 29 30.14 22.06 -10.62
C LEU A 29 31.57 22.17 -10.08
N ASN A 30 31.86 21.85 -8.81
CA ASN A 30 33.21 22.03 -8.22
C ASN A 30 33.63 21.00 -7.14
N GLY A 31 32.90 19.90 -6.94
CA GLY A 31 33.18 18.92 -5.88
C GLY A 31 32.65 19.34 -4.49
N LEU A 32 32.67 18.41 -3.51
CA LEU A 32 32.00 18.61 -2.22
C LEU A 32 32.62 19.75 -1.39
N GLN A 33 31.83 20.80 -1.13
CA GLN A 33 32.09 21.80 -0.10
C GLN A 33 30.78 22.13 0.64
N CYS A 34 30.66 21.76 1.92
CA CYS A 34 29.51 22.12 2.77
C CYS A 34 29.80 23.41 3.55
N PRO A 35 28.90 24.43 3.51
CA PRO A 35 29.08 25.68 4.24
C PRO A 35 28.58 25.54 5.68
N THR A 36 29.38 24.92 6.55
CA THR A 36 29.25 25.16 8.00
C THR A 36 30.04 26.41 8.38
N THR A 37 29.47 27.27 9.23
CA THR A 37 30.25 28.28 9.94
C THR A 37 31.22 27.54 10.86
N GLN A 38 32.49 27.49 10.45
CA GLN A 38 33.56 26.83 11.20
C GLN A 38 33.92 27.68 12.42
N ILE A 39 33.09 27.56 13.47
CA ILE A 39 33.50 27.87 14.82
C ILE A 39 34.43 26.74 15.28
N CYS A 40 35.35 27.14 16.11
CA CYS A 40 36.47 26.39 16.56
C CYS A 40 36.30 26.27 18.11
N VAL A 41 36.35 25.05 18.74
CA VAL A 41 36.53 24.83 20.23
C VAL A 41 37.82 24.03 20.65
N SER A 42 38.55 24.40 21.71
CA SER A 42 40.03 24.13 21.82
C SER A 42 40.51 22.67 21.84
N SER A 43 39.66 21.71 22.20
CA SER A 43 39.92 20.27 22.18
C SER A 43 38.65 19.52 21.77
N CYS A 44 38.76 18.39 21.07
CA CYS A 44 37.58 17.63 20.63
C CYS A 44 36.73 17.19 21.83
N PRO A 45 35.45 17.59 21.93
CA PRO A 45 34.58 17.09 22.98
C PRO A 45 34.33 15.59 22.75
N SER A 46 34.54 14.78 23.80
CA SER A 46 34.40 13.32 23.75
C SER A 46 32.95 12.83 23.76
N ASN A 47 31.99 13.72 24.04
CA ASN A 47 30.57 13.42 24.16
C ASN A 47 29.74 14.28 23.19
N PHE A 48 28.73 13.67 22.58
CA PHE A 48 27.75 14.40 21.76
C PHE A 48 26.82 15.22 22.64
N TRP A 49 26.66 16.51 22.32
CA TRP A 49 25.79 17.44 23.05
C TRP A 49 24.80 18.12 22.10
N ALA A 50 23.56 18.28 22.57
CA ALA A 50 22.48 18.98 21.88
C ALA A 50 21.59 19.69 22.90
N LEU A 51 20.99 20.82 22.49
CA LEU A 51 20.11 21.60 23.37
C LEU A 51 18.86 20.78 23.74
N ASN A 52 18.57 20.67 25.03
CA ASN A 52 17.44 19.90 25.55
C ASN A 52 16.10 20.49 25.06
N PRO A 53 15.13 19.69 24.58
CA PRO A 53 13.81 20.17 24.14
C PRO A 53 13.06 21.06 25.16
N LEU A 54 13.32 20.89 26.46
CA LEU A 54 12.75 21.72 27.52
C LEU A 54 13.21 23.20 27.47
N ALA A 55 14.34 23.49 26.82
CA ALA A 55 14.87 24.84 26.65
C ALA A 55 14.04 25.72 25.70
N TYR A 56 13.14 25.13 24.90
CA TYR A 56 12.23 25.84 23.99
C TYR A 56 10.91 26.25 24.66
N LEU A 57 10.69 25.92 25.93
CA LEU A 57 9.50 26.34 26.67
C LEU A 57 9.61 27.83 27.07
N PRO A 58 8.51 28.61 27.03
CA PRO A 58 8.54 30.06 27.19
C PRO A 58 9.03 30.55 28.57
N ASN A 59 9.02 29.67 29.58
CA ASN A 59 9.47 29.95 30.95
C ASN A 59 10.81 29.28 31.28
N ALA A 60 11.52 28.71 30.31
CA ALA A 60 12.80 28.03 30.55
C ALA A 60 13.91 29.05 30.85
N ASP A 61 14.73 28.73 31.85
CA ASP A 61 15.94 29.48 32.19
C ASP A 61 17.10 29.00 31.32
N LEU A 62 17.31 29.66 30.18
CA LEU A 62 18.31 29.25 29.18
C LEU A 62 19.75 29.19 29.74
N THR A 63 20.06 29.90 30.83
CA THR A 63 21.40 29.85 31.45
C THR A 63 21.76 28.46 31.97
N LYS A 64 20.76 27.62 32.28
CA LYS A 64 20.94 26.23 32.74
C LYS A 64 21.06 25.21 31.62
N PHE A 65 20.76 25.61 30.38
CA PHE A 65 20.75 24.71 29.22
C PHE A 65 21.92 24.93 28.27
N PHE A 66 22.63 26.07 28.34
CA PHE A 66 23.79 26.38 27.50
C PHE A 66 25.11 26.12 28.24
N GLN A 67 26.07 25.48 27.56
CA GLN A 67 27.44 25.32 28.04
C GLN A 67 28.34 26.40 27.40
N GLN A 68 28.89 27.27 28.24
CA GLN A 68 29.69 28.42 27.80
C GLN A 68 30.96 28.01 27.03
N ASP A 69 31.52 26.84 27.32
CA ASP A 69 32.72 26.28 26.66
C ASP A 69 32.48 25.90 25.18
N LEU A 70 31.21 25.81 24.76
CA LEU A 70 30.77 25.57 23.38
C LEU A 70 30.34 26.87 22.67
N CYS A 71 30.46 28.02 23.32
CA CYS A 71 30.12 29.33 22.78
C CYS A 71 31.37 30.15 22.42
N VAL A 72 31.25 31.00 21.40
CA VAL A 72 32.34 31.92 21.01
C VAL A 72 32.57 32.93 22.15
N PRO A 73 33.83 33.24 22.54
CA PRO A 73 34.12 34.13 23.68
C PRO A 73 33.58 35.56 23.56
N SER A 74 33.04 35.95 22.40
CA SER A 74 32.32 37.22 22.20
C SER A 74 30.86 37.21 22.68
N PHE A 75 30.32 36.08 23.15
CA PHE A 75 28.94 35.95 23.65
C PHE A 75 28.92 35.45 25.09
N ASN A 76 28.56 36.34 26.03
CA ASN A 76 28.35 35.98 27.43
C ASN A 76 26.84 35.98 27.73
N LEU A 77 26.27 34.78 27.92
CA LEU A 77 24.82 34.62 28.15
C LEU A 77 24.36 35.13 29.52
N SER A 78 25.27 35.37 30.48
CA SER A 78 24.92 35.94 31.79
C SER A 78 24.55 37.43 31.75
N THR A 79 24.96 38.16 30.70
CA THR A 79 24.83 39.62 30.62
C THR A 79 23.96 40.12 29.45
N THR A 80 23.47 39.23 28.58
CA THR A 80 22.85 39.61 27.30
C THR A 80 21.32 39.42 27.29
N SER A 81 20.56 40.51 27.17
CA SER A 81 19.08 40.49 27.18
C SER A 81 18.41 40.10 25.85
N LEU A 82 19.15 40.08 24.74
CA LEU A 82 18.65 39.87 23.36
C LEU A 82 18.00 38.49 23.10
N VAL A 83 18.19 37.53 24.00
CA VAL A 83 17.78 36.12 23.80
C VAL A 83 16.27 35.94 23.62
N ARG A 84 15.44 36.80 24.23
CA ARG A 84 13.98 36.59 24.31
C ARG A 84 13.18 37.02 23.06
N MET A 85 13.76 37.82 22.15
CA MET A 85 13.02 38.47 21.06
C MET A 85 13.37 37.96 19.65
N CYS A 86 14.59 37.46 19.42
CA CYS A 86 15.08 37.19 18.05
C CYS A 86 15.03 35.72 17.58
N LEU A 87 14.63 34.76 18.43
CA LEU A 87 14.73 33.32 18.11
C LEU A 87 13.40 32.58 17.90
N ILE A 88 12.25 33.28 17.95
CA ILE A 88 10.95 32.69 17.60
C ILE A 88 10.33 33.47 16.42
N PRO A 89 10.65 33.11 15.16
CA PRO A 89 9.87 33.54 14.02
C PRO A 89 8.48 32.92 14.12
N HIS A 90 7.45 33.77 14.22
CA HIS A 90 6.05 33.35 14.42
C HIS A 90 5.41 32.71 13.16
N ASP A 91 6.20 32.39 12.14
CA ASP A 91 5.79 31.82 10.85
C ASP A 91 6.03 30.31 10.70
N LEU A 92 6.64 29.65 11.69
CA LEU A 92 7.00 28.22 11.63
C LEU A 92 5.82 27.23 11.57
N VAL A 93 4.58 27.73 11.49
CA VAL A 93 3.34 26.95 11.35
C VAL A 93 2.72 27.09 9.94
N SER A 94 3.21 28.01 9.09
CA SER A 94 2.64 28.25 7.76
C SER A 94 3.18 27.29 6.69
N SER A 95 2.52 26.11 6.60
CA SER A 95 2.50 25.22 5.43
C SER A 95 3.82 24.53 5.03
N PHE A 96 3.89 23.21 5.26
CA PHE A 96 4.79 22.31 4.54
C PHE A 96 4.70 22.54 3.03
N ASN A 97 5.74 23.15 2.46
CA ASN A 97 5.85 23.38 1.03
C ASN A 97 6.17 22.03 0.38
N ALA A 98 5.28 21.52 -0.48
CA ALA A 98 5.41 20.17 -1.06
C ALA A 98 6.74 19.98 -1.84
N ARG A 99 7.34 21.07 -2.31
CA ARG A 99 8.66 21.09 -2.94
C ARG A 99 9.79 20.68 -1.99
N ASP A 100 9.77 21.18 -0.76
CA ASP A 100 10.86 20.96 0.21
C ASP A 100 10.81 19.54 0.79
N VAL A 101 9.61 18.98 0.91
CA VAL A 101 9.38 17.55 1.18
C VAL A 101 9.90 16.68 0.02
N GLY A 102 9.62 17.07 -1.23
CA GLY A 102 10.09 16.36 -2.43
C GLY A 102 11.61 16.31 -2.55
N VAL A 103 12.31 17.39 -2.22
CA VAL A 103 13.79 17.44 -2.25
C VAL A 103 14.40 16.50 -1.19
N ARG A 104 13.84 16.45 0.02
CA ARG A 104 14.29 15.53 1.08
C ARG A 104 14.11 14.07 0.67
N ILE A 105 12.92 13.72 0.17
CA ILE A 105 12.63 12.37 -0.36
C ILE A 105 13.62 11.97 -1.47
N PHE A 106 13.96 12.91 -2.38
CA PHE A 106 14.94 12.63 -3.43
C PHE A 106 16.35 12.37 -2.87
N ALA A 107 16.79 13.15 -1.86
CA ALA A 107 18.08 12.92 -1.20
C ALA A 107 18.14 11.55 -0.50
N ASP A 108 17.06 11.15 0.17
CA ASP A 108 16.95 9.82 0.81
C ASP A 108 17.02 8.69 -0.23
N PHE A 109 16.33 8.82 -1.37
CA PHE A 109 16.43 7.87 -2.49
C PHE A 109 17.84 7.84 -3.11
N ALA A 110 18.46 9.00 -3.32
CA ALA A 110 19.80 9.10 -3.91
C ALA A 110 20.90 8.51 -3.00
N SER A 111 20.69 8.50 -1.68
CA SER A 111 21.57 7.83 -0.72
C SER A 111 21.33 6.30 -0.67
N THR A 112 20.06 5.87 -0.74
CA THR A 112 19.67 4.47 -0.46
C THR A 112 19.46 3.58 -1.69
N TRP A 113 19.56 4.11 -2.92
CA TRP A 113 19.21 3.39 -4.16
C TRP A 113 19.89 2.02 -4.30
N GLN A 114 21.15 1.86 -3.87
CA GLN A 114 21.87 0.58 -3.93
C GLN A 114 21.20 -0.49 -3.06
N TRP A 115 20.79 -0.13 -1.84
CA TRP A 115 20.07 -1.03 -0.92
C TRP A 115 18.66 -1.34 -1.42
N ILE A 116 17.99 -0.37 -2.04
CA ILE A 116 16.68 -0.58 -2.68
C ILE A 116 16.82 -1.57 -3.84
N VAL A 117 17.79 -1.39 -4.74
CA VAL A 117 18.04 -2.30 -5.86
C VAL A 117 18.42 -3.70 -5.35
N LEU A 118 19.30 -3.81 -4.36
CA LEU A 118 19.67 -5.08 -3.73
C LEU A 118 18.45 -5.79 -3.13
N GLY A 119 17.62 -5.08 -2.37
CA GLY A 119 16.39 -5.62 -1.78
C GLY A 119 15.38 -6.09 -2.84
N LEU A 120 15.22 -5.34 -3.93
CA LEU A 120 14.37 -5.73 -5.06
C LEU A 120 14.90 -6.99 -5.78
N VAL A 121 16.21 -7.10 -5.97
CA VAL A 121 16.85 -8.30 -6.56
C VAL A 121 16.69 -9.51 -5.65
N ILE A 122 16.91 -9.37 -4.33
CA ILE A 122 16.70 -10.45 -3.36
C ILE A 122 15.23 -10.91 -3.36
N ALA A 123 14.28 -9.97 -3.28
CA ALA A 123 12.85 -10.29 -3.33
C ALA A 123 12.43 -11.00 -4.63
N MET A 124 13.01 -10.60 -5.77
CA MET A 124 12.81 -11.25 -7.06
C MET A 124 13.38 -12.68 -7.09
N VAL A 125 14.59 -12.90 -6.58
CA VAL A 125 15.21 -14.23 -6.51
C VAL A 125 14.42 -15.15 -5.57
N VAL A 126 14.03 -14.67 -4.39
CA VAL A 126 13.19 -15.43 -3.44
C VAL A 126 11.83 -15.78 -4.05
N SER A 127 11.20 -14.85 -4.77
CA SER A 127 9.95 -15.11 -5.49
C SER A 127 10.12 -16.17 -6.59
N LEU A 128 11.20 -16.12 -7.36
CA LEU A 128 11.50 -17.11 -8.41
C LEU A 128 11.81 -18.49 -7.82
N LEU A 129 12.59 -18.56 -6.73
CA LEU A 129 12.83 -19.79 -5.99
C LEU A 129 11.54 -20.38 -5.42
N PHE A 130 10.64 -19.56 -4.88
CA PHE A 130 9.33 -20.00 -4.40
C PHE A 130 8.45 -20.57 -5.53
N LEU A 131 8.43 -19.93 -6.70
CA LEU A 131 7.70 -20.44 -7.87
C LEU A 131 8.29 -21.77 -8.39
N LEU A 132 9.61 -21.94 -8.35
CA LEU A 132 10.27 -23.23 -8.66
C LEU A 132 9.94 -24.30 -7.60
N LEU A 133 9.89 -23.93 -6.32
CA LEU A 133 9.58 -24.83 -5.20
C LEU A 133 8.12 -25.33 -5.27
N LEU A 134 7.18 -24.46 -5.64
CA LEU A 134 5.78 -24.83 -5.89
C LEU A 134 5.62 -25.92 -6.96
N ARG A 135 6.52 -26.00 -7.96
CA ARG A 135 6.47 -27.03 -9.03
C ARG A 135 6.46 -28.46 -8.46
N PHE A 136 7.29 -28.71 -7.45
CA PHE A 136 7.48 -30.05 -6.88
C PHE A 136 6.58 -30.31 -5.68
N LEU A 137 6.23 -29.25 -4.93
CA LEU A 137 5.55 -29.35 -3.65
C LEU A 137 4.07 -28.95 -3.67
N ALA A 138 3.49 -28.43 -4.76
CA ALA A 138 2.13 -27.89 -4.76
C ALA A 138 1.06 -28.81 -4.14
N ALA A 139 1.08 -30.12 -4.44
CA ALA A 139 0.14 -31.07 -3.85
C ALA A 139 0.44 -31.36 -2.37
N ILE A 140 1.73 -31.43 -1.99
CA ILE A 140 2.19 -31.68 -0.61
C ILE A 140 1.90 -30.46 0.28
N LEU A 141 2.08 -29.25 -0.26
CA LEU A 141 1.85 -27.97 0.42
C LEU A 141 0.39 -27.80 0.86
N ILE A 142 -0.58 -28.28 0.06
CA ILE A 142 -2.00 -28.25 0.45
C ILE A 142 -2.23 -29.12 1.70
N TRP A 143 -1.66 -30.34 1.73
CA TRP A 143 -1.76 -31.22 2.89
C TRP A 143 -1.02 -30.65 4.11
N ILE A 144 0.19 -30.10 3.93
CA ILE A 144 0.93 -29.42 5.00
C ILE A 144 0.14 -28.23 5.56
N LEU A 145 -0.54 -27.45 4.71
CA LEU A 145 -1.32 -26.30 5.16
C LEU A 145 -2.59 -26.73 5.90
N ILE A 146 -3.30 -27.75 5.42
CA ILE A 146 -4.47 -28.33 6.13
C ILE A 146 -4.04 -28.89 7.49
N LEU A 147 -3.02 -29.76 7.52
CA LEU A 147 -2.50 -30.35 8.76
C LEU A 147 -1.91 -29.29 9.70
N GLY A 148 -1.27 -28.25 9.16
CA GLY A 148 -0.70 -27.15 9.94
C GLY A 148 -1.76 -26.29 10.62
N VAL A 149 -2.86 -25.97 9.94
CA VAL A 149 -3.99 -25.24 10.55
C VAL A 149 -4.62 -26.07 11.67
N LEU A 150 -4.89 -27.36 11.43
CA LEU A 150 -5.40 -28.29 12.44
C LEU A 150 -4.45 -28.43 13.63
N ALA A 151 -3.14 -28.55 13.38
CA ALA A 151 -2.14 -28.67 14.44
C ALA A 151 -2.04 -27.40 15.30
N VAL A 152 -2.14 -26.21 14.70
CA VAL A 152 -2.19 -24.93 15.43
C VAL A 152 -3.48 -24.80 16.24
N GLY A 153 -4.63 -25.21 15.68
CA GLY A 153 -5.91 -25.26 16.40
C GLY A 153 -5.86 -26.18 17.61
N ALA A 154 -5.44 -27.43 17.41
CA ALA A 154 -5.26 -28.43 18.46
C ALA A 154 -4.23 -28.00 19.53
N PHE A 155 -3.12 -27.36 19.13
CA PHE A 155 -2.15 -26.79 20.06
C PHE A 155 -2.76 -25.66 20.89
N GLY A 156 -3.56 -24.78 20.28
CA GLY A 156 -4.29 -23.72 20.98
C GLY A 156 -5.27 -24.28 22.02
N ILE A 157 -6.03 -25.32 21.67
CA ILE A 157 -6.93 -26.04 22.59
C ILE A 157 -6.14 -26.64 23.76
N TRP A 158 -5.04 -27.35 23.48
CA TRP A 158 -4.17 -27.92 24.52
C TRP A 158 -3.59 -26.84 25.45
N TYR A 159 -3.13 -25.72 24.87
CA TYR A 159 -2.57 -24.61 25.62
C TYR A 159 -3.61 -23.96 26.54
N CYS A 160 -4.81 -23.65 26.02
CA CYS A 160 -5.90 -23.11 26.83
C CYS A 160 -6.35 -24.06 27.95
N TYR A 161 -6.38 -25.38 27.69
CA TYR A 161 -6.65 -26.37 28.73
C TYR A 161 -5.55 -26.39 29.81
N ARG A 162 -4.28 -26.30 29.41
CA ARG A 162 -3.13 -26.27 30.35
C ARG A 162 -3.19 -25.04 31.26
N GLU A 163 -3.43 -23.86 30.71
CA GLU A 163 -3.56 -22.63 31.51
C GLU A 163 -4.81 -22.67 32.40
N TYR A 164 -5.96 -23.12 31.89
CA TYR A 164 -7.16 -23.35 32.69
C TYR A 164 -6.90 -24.29 33.89
N ALA A 165 -6.15 -25.38 33.68
CA ALA A 165 -5.79 -26.33 34.72
C ALA A 165 -4.76 -25.75 35.71
N MET A 166 -3.80 -24.94 35.26
CA MET A 166 -2.84 -24.25 36.13
C MET A 166 -3.55 -23.22 37.03
N LEU A 167 -4.53 -22.49 36.48
CA LEU A 167 -5.33 -21.50 37.20
C LEU A 167 -6.51 -22.14 37.98
N ALA A 168 -6.63 -23.46 38.04
CA ALA A 168 -7.74 -24.17 38.69
C ALA A 168 -7.98 -23.73 40.15
N ASN A 169 -6.89 -23.47 40.89
CA ASN A 169 -6.89 -23.05 42.30
C ASN A 169 -6.81 -21.52 42.50
N SER A 170 -6.87 -20.72 41.44
CA SER A 170 -6.83 -19.25 41.57
C SER A 170 -8.15 -18.69 42.12
N THR A 171 -8.07 -17.69 42.99
CA THR A 171 -9.23 -17.04 43.64
C THR A 171 -9.76 -15.82 42.88
N VAL A 172 -9.11 -15.45 41.77
CA VAL A 172 -9.47 -14.27 40.95
C VAL A 172 -10.62 -14.64 40.00
N THR A 173 -11.84 -14.30 40.42
CA THR A 173 -13.07 -14.45 39.62
C THR A 173 -13.47 -13.14 38.96
N TYR A 174 -14.20 -13.24 37.84
CA TYR A 174 -14.68 -12.11 37.03
C TYR A 174 -15.34 -10.99 37.86
N ASN A 175 -16.12 -11.34 38.89
CA ASN A 175 -16.85 -10.40 39.73
C ASN A 175 -15.95 -9.47 40.57
N ASN A 176 -14.68 -9.84 40.79
CA ASN A 176 -13.72 -9.06 41.59
C ASN A 176 -12.89 -8.10 40.74
N VAL A 177 -13.05 -8.11 39.41
CA VAL A 177 -12.23 -7.35 38.46
C VAL A 177 -13.12 -6.36 37.71
N GLY A 178 -12.96 -5.07 37.98
CA GLY A 178 -13.65 -4.02 37.21
C GLY A 178 -13.20 -3.98 35.75
N PHE A 179 -13.92 -3.22 34.90
CA PHE A 179 -13.52 -3.00 33.52
C PHE A 179 -12.12 -2.37 33.45
N SER A 180 -11.15 -3.16 32.99
CA SER A 180 -9.75 -2.77 32.81
C SER A 180 -9.43 -2.72 31.33
N THR A 181 -8.52 -1.83 30.92
CA THR A 181 -7.96 -1.84 29.56
C THR A 181 -6.73 -2.73 29.43
N ASN A 182 -6.21 -3.26 30.56
CA ASN A 182 -5.04 -4.12 30.55
C ASN A 182 -5.43 -5.59 30.34
N VAL A 183 -5.03 -6.14 29.19
CA VAL A 183 -5.34 -7.51 28.74
C VAL A 183 -4.77 -8.57 29.69
N ASP A 184 -3.61 -8.31 30.30
CA ASP A 184 -2.92 -9.25 31.19
C ASP A 184 -3.78 -9.63 32.41
N VAL A 185 -4.65 -8.71 32.86
CA VAL A 185 -5.57 -8.94 33.99
C VAL A 185 -6.62 -9.99 33.62
N TYR A 186 -7.10 -10.00 32.38
CA TYR A 186 -8.08 -11.00 31.92
C TYR A 186 -7.44 -12.37 31.65
N LEU A 187 -6.14 -12.41 31.34
CA LEU A 187 -5.37 -13.65 31.19
C LEU A 187 -5.05 -14.32 32.54
N GLN A 188 -5.23 -13.63 33.67
CA GLN A 188 -5.10 -14.20 35.02
C GLN A 188 -6.41 -14.79 35.57
N ILE A 189 -7.52 -14.70 34.82
CA ILE A 189 -8.82 -15.23 35.22
C ILE A 189 -8.99 -16.63 34.62
N ARG A 190 -9.31 -17.64 35.43
CA ARG A 190 -9.51 -19.02 34.94
C ARG A 190 -10.63 -19.14 33.89
N ASP A 191 -11.72 -18.41 34.09
CA ASP A 191 -12.94 -18.53 33.28
C ASP A 191 -12.77 -17.96 31.85
N THR A 192 -11.79 -17.09 31.61
CA THR A 192 -11.47 -16.60 30.24
C THR A 192 -10.78 -17.69 29.42
N TRP A 193 -9.86 -18.44 30.02
CA TRP A 193 -9.25 -19.63 29.40
C TRP A 193 -10.28 -20.72 29.11
N LEU A 194 -11.28 -20.90 29.97
CA LEU A 194 -12.41 -21.80 29.71
C LEU A 194 -13.23 -21.32 28.49
N ALA A 195 -13.52 -20.02 28.39
CA ALA A 195 -14.24 -19.46 27.25
C ALA A 195 -13.45 -19.61 25.93
N PHE A 196 -12.13 -19.35 25.94
CA PHE A 196 -11.26 -19.59 24.79
C PHE A 196 -11.18 -21.07 24.41
N LEU A 197 -11.09 -21.97 25.40
CA LEU A 197 -11.09 -23.42 25.18
C LEU A 197 -12.35 -23.88 24.45
N ILE A 198 -13.53 -23.43 24.90
CA ILE A 198 -14.82 -23.76 24.27
C ILE A 198 -14.89 -23.17 22.85
N LEU A 199 -14.53 -21.89 22.68
CA LEU A 199 -14.56 -21.21 21.38
C LEU A 199 -13.66 -21.92 20.34
N LEU A 200 -12.41 -22.21 20.71
CA LEU A 200 -11.46 -22.90 19.85
C LEU A 200 -11.89 -24.34 19.55
N SER A 201 -12.43 -25.06 20.53
CA SER A 201 -12.95 -26.42 20.33
C SER A 201 -14.13 -26.46 19.35
N VAL A 202 -15.05 -25.50 19.43
CA VAL A 202 -16.16 -25.38 18.47
C VAL A 202 -15.65 -24.98 17.09
N ALA A 203 -14.72 -24.03 17.00
CA ALA A 203 -14.12 -23.61 15.73
C ALA A 203 -13.39 -24.75 15.01
N GLU A 204 -12.58 -25.52 15.76
CA GLU A 204 -11.84 -26.68 15.25
C GLU A 204 -12.79 -27.82 14.82
N ALA A 205 -13.84 -28.10 15.59
CA ALA A 205 -14.86 -29.09 15.24
C ALA A 205 -15.62 -28.70 13.95
N VAL A 206 -15.99 -27.43 13.80
CA VAL A 206 -16.60 -26.91 12.56
C VAL A 206 -15.61 -27.01 11.38
N LEU A 207 -14.33 -26.66 11.59
CA LEU A 207 -13.31 -26.74 10.56
C LEU A 207 -13.08 -28.20 10.09
N LEU A 208 -12.90 -29.14 11.01
CA LEU A 208 -12.83 -30.58 10.71
C LEU A 208 -14.07 -31.07 9.94
N LEU A 209 -15.26 -30.70 10.39
CA LEU A 209 -16.52 -31.08 9.74
C LEU A 209 -16.59 -30.52 8.29
N THR A 210 -16.19 -29.25 8.08
CA THR A 210 -16.14 -28.67 6.73
C THR A 210 -15.11 -29.37 5.83
N LEU A 211 -13.94 -29.76 6.36
CA LEU A 211 -12.93 -30.52 5.60
C LEU A 211 -13.45 -31.91 5.18
N ILE A 212 -14.18 -32.59 6.08
CA ILE A 212 -14.80 -33.90 5.79
C ILE A 212 -15.85 -33.76 4.67
N PHE A 213 -16.76 -32.79 4.77
CA PHE A 213 -17.80 -32.57 3.74
C PHE A 213 -17.20 -32.10 2.40
N LEU A 214 -16.16 -31.26 2.43
CA LEU A 214 -15.52 -30.75 1.21
C LEU A 214 -14.46 -31.69 0.62
N ARG A 215 -14.21 -32.88 1.20
CA ARG A 215 -13.15 -33.82 0.77
C ARG A 215 -13.10 -34.03 -0.75
N THR A 216 -14.25 -34.24 -1.40
CA THR A 216 -14.34 -34.47 -2.85
C THR A 216 -13.99 -33.20 -3.65
N ARG A 217 -14.39 -32.02 -3.16
CA ARG A 217 -14.02 -30.72 -3.76
C ARG A 217 -12.53 -30.42 -3.58
N ILE A 218 -11.96 -30.76 -2.42
CA ILE A 218 -10.53 -30.63 -2.13
C ILE A 218 -9.71 -31.53 -3.06
N LEU A 219 -10.12 -32.78 -3.29
CA LEU A 219 -9.46 -33.67 -4.25
C LEU A 219 -9.50 -33.12 -5.69
N ILE A 220 -10.63 -32.55 -6.13
CA ILE A 220 -10.72 -31.87 -7.44
C ILE A 220 -9.79 -30.65 -7.49
N ALA A 221 -9.73 -29.85 -6.43
CA ALA A 221 -8.83 -28.69 -6.35
C ALA A 221 -7.35 -29.11 -6.39
N ILE A 222 -6.96 -30.17 -5.67
CA ILE A 222 -5.61 -30.75 -5.73
C ILE A 222 -5.28 -31.24 -7.15
N ALA A 223 -6.22 -31.88 -7.83
CA ALA A 223 -6.05 -32.32 -9.22
C ALA A 223 -5.84 -31.13 -10.16
N LEU A 224 -6.67 -30.08 -10.07
CA LEU A 224 -6.52 -28.84 -10.86
C LEU A 224 -5.18 -28.14 -10.60
N ILE A 225 -4.73 -28.09 -9.35
CA ILE A 225 -3.43 -27.49 -8.98
C ILE A 225 -2.26 -28.34 -9.49
N ARG A 226 -2.37 -29.68 -9.46
CA ARG A 226 -1.39 -30.60 -10.05
C ARG A 226 -1.29 -30.42 -11.57
N GLU A 227 -2.42 -30.31 -12.28
CA GLU A 227 -2.42 -30.04 -13.73
C GLU A 227 -1.89 -28.64 -14.06
N SER A 228 -2.18 -27.63 -13.23
CA SER A 228 -1.60 -26.29 -13.37
C SER A 228 -0.07 -26.31 -13.19
N SER A 229 0.43 -27.10 -12.24
CA SER A 229 1.88 -27.28 -12.01
C SER A 229 2.56 -28.01 -13.18
N LYS A 230 1.89 -29.00 -13.81
CA LYS A 230 2.35 -29.61 -15.06
C LYS A 230 2.39 -28.60 -16.20
N ALA A 231 1.37 -27.75 -16.35
CA ALA A 231 1.34 -26.71 -17.39
C ALA A 231 2.55 -25.76 -17.29
N VAL A 232 2.87 -25.30 -16.07
CA VAL A 232 4.06 -24.48 -15.79
C VAL A 232 5.35 -25.25 -16.09
N SER A 233 5.41 -26.56 -15.78
CA SER A 233 6.56 -27.41 -16.10
C SER A 233 6.81 -27.59 -17.60
N TYR A 234 5.76 -27.64 -18.43
CA TYR A 234 5.91 -27.72 -19.89
C TYR A 234 6.23 -26.36 -20.53
N MET A 235 5.82 -25.26 -19.91
CA MET A 235 6.02 -23.90 -20.42
C MET A 235 6.95 -23.08 -19.51
N MET A 236 8.18 -23.57 -19.33
CA MET A 236 9.17 -23.00 -18.40
C MET A 236 9.37 -21.48 -18.57
N THR A 237 9.23 -20.97 -19.80
CA THR A 237 9.29 -19.52 -20.11
C THR A 237 8.33 -18.68 -19.26
N THR A 238 7.18 -19.22 -18.83
CA THR A 238 6.19 -18.49 -18.01
C THR A 238 6.74 -18.05 -16.65
N LEU A 239 7.74 -18.76 -16.11
CA LEU A 239 8.45 -18.37 -14.87
C LEU A 239 9.35 -17.14 -15.02
N ILE A 240 9.68 -16.75 -16.25
CA ILE A 240 10.43 -15.52 -16.55
C ILE A 240 9.49 -14.30 -16.59
N TYR A 241 8.17 -14.49 -16.73
CA TYR A 241 7.23 -13.38 -16.87
C TYR A 241 7.17 -12.40 -15.67
N PRO A 242 7.35 -12.82 -14.41
CA PRO A 242 7.52 -11.90 -13.28
C PRO A 242 8.71 -10.94 -13.44
N LEU A 243 9.84 -11.41 -13.99
CA LEU A 243 10.99 -10.55 -14.32
C LEU A 243 10.63 -9.55 -15.42
N VAL A 244 9.96 -9.99 -16.48
CA VAL A 244 9.48 -9.09 -17.57
C VAL A 244 8.52 -8.03 -17.01
N SER A 245 7.63 -8.41 -16.10
CA SER A 245 6.70 -7.50 -15.43
C SER A 245 7.45 -6.49 -14.55
N PHE A 246 8.45 -6.95 -13.79
CA PHE A 246 9.29 -6.09 -12.96
C PHE A 246 10.05 -5.06 -13.80
N VAL A 247 10.68 -5.48 -14.91
CA VAL A 247 11.36 -4.56 -15.84
C VAL A 247 10.40 -3.49 -16.38
N PHE A 248 9.20 -3.87 -16.82
CA PHE A 248 8.21 -2.88 -17.27
C PHE A 248 7.75 -1.93 -16.16
N LEU A 249 7.59 -2.41 -14.92
CA LEU A 249 7.26 -1.54 -13.78
C LEU A 249 8.39 -0.56 -13.44
N VAL A 250 9.65 -0.99 -13.51
CA VAL A 250 10.82 -0.11 -13.36
C VAL A 250 10.86 0.96 -14.46
N VAL A 251 10.53 0.60 -15.70
CA VAL A 251 10.37 1.57 -16.81
C VAL A 251 9.24 2.56 -16.52
N CYS A 252 8.08 2.13 -16.00
CA CYS A 252 7.01 3.05 -15.61
C CYS A 252 7.41 4.00 -14.47
N VAL A 253 8.07 3.50 -13.43
CA VAL A 253 8.52 4.32 -12.29
C VAL A 253 9.60 5.31 -12.71
N SER A 254 10.59 4.90 -13.49
CA SER A 254 11.65 5.78 -13.99
C SER A 254 11.11 6.85 -14.94
N TYR A 255 10.23 6.48 -15.90
CA TYR A 255 9.59 7.44 -16.79
C TYR A 255 8.76 8.49 -16.03
N TRP A 256 7.95 8.05 -15.04
CA TRP A 256 7.19 8.95 -14.17
C TRP A 256 8.10 9.89 -13.36
N GLY A 257 9.15 9.36 -12.74
CA GLY A 257 10.08 10.12 -11.91
C GLY A 257 10.89 11.14 -12.70
N ILE A 258 11.38 10.76 -13.88
CA ILE A 258 12.07 11.65 -14.82
C ILE A 258 11.11 12.77 -15.28
N THR A 259 9.88 12.42 -15.65
CA THR A 259 8.86 13.41 -16.05
C THR A 259 8.50 14.35 -14.90
N ALA A 260 8.35 13.83 -13.68
CA ALA A 260 8.07 14.62 -12.49
C ALA A 260 9.21 15.60 -12.18
N LEU A 261 10.46 15.16 -12.33
CA LEU A 261 11.66 15.97 -12.13
C LEU A 261 11.75 17.09 -13.17
N TYR A 262 11.66 16.78 -14.47
CA TYR A 262 11.67 17.79 -15.54
C TYR A 262 10.56 18.81 -15.36
N LEU A 263 9.34 18.39 -15.01
CA LEU A 263 8.24 19.30 -14.66
C LEU A 263 8.62 20.20 -13.46
N ALA A 264 9.21 19.65 -12.40
CA ALA A 264 9.60 20.40 -11.19
C ALA A 264 10.78 21.38 -11.40
N THR A 265 11.61 21.19 -12.43
CA THR A 265 12.77 22.04 -12.75
C THR A 265 12.57 22.95 -13.98
N SER A 266 11.46 22.81 -14.71
CA SER A 266 11.15 23.52 -15.97
C SER A 266 10.99 25.06 -15.90
N GLY A 267 11.09 25.67 -14.72
CA GLY A 267 10.99 27.13 -14.58
C GLY A 267 12.27 27.83 -15.01
N ALA A 268 12.17 29.04 -15.57
CA ALA A 268 13.33 29.90 -15.73
C ALA A 268 13.83 30.38 -14.35
N PRO A 269 15.14 30.36 -14.04
CA PRO A 269 15.63 30.87 -12.76
C PRO A 269 15.51 32.40 -12.69
N VAL A 270 15.02 32.92 -11.56
CA VAL A 270 14.95 34.35 -11.26
C VAL A 270 15.95 34.67 -10.16
N TYR A 271 16.88 35.56 -10.48
CA TYR A 271 17.88 36.08 -9.56
C TYR A 271 17.53 37.51 -9.19
N ASN A 272 17.70 37.87 -7.92
CA ASN A 272 17.54 39.24 -7.46
C ASN A 272 18.84 39.75 -6.83
N VAL A 273 19.01 41.06 -6.81
CA VAL A 273 20.11 41.71 -6.09
C VAL A 273 19.81 41.73 -4.59
N VAL A 274 20.76 41.24 -3.78
CA VAL A 274 20.69 41.22 -2.31
C VAL A 274 21.99 41.79 -1.73
N ALA A 275 21.88 42.47 -0.58
CA ALA A 275 23.04 42.97 0.17
C ALA A 275 23.46 41.95 1.24
N LEU A 276 24.71 41.46 1.19
CA LEU A 276 25.22 40.49 2.18
C LEU A 276 25.57 41.11 3.54
N ASN A 277 25.67 42.44 3.63
CA ASN A 277 25.95 43.14 4.88
C ASN A 277 25.11 44.41 4.97
N MET A 278 24.08 44.39 5.83
CA MET A 278 23.16 45.50 6.08
C MET A 278 23.71 46.57 7.05
N SER A 279 24.90 46.38 7.62
CA SER A 279 25.50 47.36 8.55
C SER A 279 26.29 48.48 7.86
N GLN A 280 26.46 48.44 6.53
CA GLN A 280 26.92 49.59 5.75
C GLN A 280 25.74 50.49 5.39
N SER A 281 25.89 51.78 5.66
CA SER A 281 24.92 52.83 5.37
C SER A 281 24.52 52.86 3.88
N ASP A 282 23.24 53.12 3.62
CA ASP A 282 22.57 53.21 2.30
C ASP A 282 22.33 51.93 1.48
N CYS A 283 22.56 50.73 2.04
CA CYS A 283 22.17 49.49 1.32
C CYS A 283 20.71 49.08 1.44
N SER A 284 20.01 49.49 2.50
CA SER A 284 18.56 49.26 2.64
C SER A 284 17.70 50.20 1.80
N THR A 285 18.22 51.38 1.42
CA THR A 285 17.52 52.39 0.62
C THR A 285 17.61 52.11 -0.88
N VAL A 286 18.72 51.54 -1.35
CA VAL A 286 18.97 51.23 -2.78
C VAL A 286 18.49 49.83 -3.18
N ILE A 287 18.62 48.82 -2.30
CA ILE A 287 18.34 47.41 -2.63
C ILE A 287 17.09 46.94 -1.87
N THR A 288 15.94 46.99 -2.55
CA THR A 288 14.63 46.56 -2.02
C THR A 288 14.40 45.04 -2.11
N GLY A 289 15.38 44.26 -2.55
CA GLY A 289 15.31 42.79 -2.67
C GLY A 289 14.40 42.25 -3.78
N ASN A 290 13.69 43.11 -4.51
CA ASN A 290 12.76 42.73 -5.58
C ASN A 290 13.27 43.11 -7.00
N GLN A 291 14.47 43.68 -7.11
CA GLN A 291 15.14 43.99 -8.37
C GLN A 291 15.75 42.71 -8.95
N THR A 292 15.36 42.33 -10.18
CA THR A 292 15.94 41.18 -10.88
C THR A 292 17.30 41.49 -11.50
N CYS A 293 18.13 40.47 -11.68
CA CYS A 293 19.47 40.58 -12.27
C CYS A 293 19.81 39.36 -13.14
N ASP A 294 20.75 39.52 -14.06
CA ASP A 294 21.39 38.42 -14.78
C ASP A 294 22.74 38.12 -14.11
N PRO A 295 22.99 36.89 -13.62
CA PRO A 295 24.25 36.55 -12.96
C PRO A 295 25.48 36.64 -13.89
N LEU A 296 25.31 36.56 -15.22
CA LEU A 296 26.42 36.67 -16.19
C LEU A 296 26.78 38.13 -16.49
N ALA A 297 25.82 39.05 -16.41
CA ALA A 297 26.03 40.49 -16.63
C ALA A 297 26.22 41.29 -15.32
N PHE A 298 26.03 40.66 -14.15
CA PHE A 298 26.11 41.35 -12.86
C PHE A 298 27.55 41.70 -12.46
N ASN A 299 27.75 42.97 -12.11
CA ASN A 299 28.99 43.49 -11.54
C ASN A 299 28.67 44.36 -10.33
N SER A 300 29.35 44.14 -9.20
CA SER A 300 29.16 44.92 -7.97
C SER A 300 29.48 46.41 -8.15
N SER A 301 30.27 46.80 -9.14
CA SER A 301 30.55 48.22 -9.42
C SER A 301 29.33 49.00 -9.92
N MET A 302 28.25 48.34 -10.35
CA MET A 302 26.99 49.00 -10.70
C MET A 302 26.22 49.53 -9.48
N TYR A 303 26.61 49.11 -8.27
CA TYR A 303 26.01 49.55 -7.01
C TYR A 303 27.10 50.22 -6.14
N PRO A 304 27.55 51.44 -6.48
CA PRO A 304 28.68 52.10 -5.81
C PRO A 304 28.43 52.34 -4.31
N SER A 305 27.19 52.57 -3.90
CA SER A 305 26.80 52.67 -2.49
C SER A 305 26.85 51.33 -1.72
N CYS A 306 26.95 50.19 -2.43
CA CYS A 306 26.79 48.84 -1.88
C CYS A 306 27.78 47.81 -2.48
N PRO A 307 29.05 47.83 -2.06
CA PRO A 307 30.03 46.79 -2.47
C PRO A 307 29.64 45.37 -1.99
N SER A 308 28.74 45.26 -1.00
CA SER A 308 28.17 43.99 -0.51
C SER A 308 27.03 43.42 -1.38
N ALA A 309 26.62 44.12 -2.46
CA ALA A 309 25.57 43.68 -3.38
C ALA A 309 25.99 42.43 -4.18
N ARG A 310 25.12 41.42 -4.25
CA ARG A 310 25.31 40.21 -5.06
C ARG A 310 24.02 39.84 -5.77
N CYS A 311 24.13 39.38 -7.01
CA CYS A 311 23.02 38.73 -7.72
C CYS A 311 22.89 37.29 -7.21
N VAL A 312 21.76 36.95 -6.58
CA VAL A 312 21.53 35.65 -5.95
C VAL A 312 20.22 35.07 -6.45
N PHE A 313 20.21 33.76 -6.72
CA PHE A 313 19.00 33.03 -7.10
C PHE A 313 17.97 33.07 -5.97
N ILE A 314 16.75 33.53 -6.25
CA ILE A 314 15.66 33.59 -5.26
C ILE A 314 14.65 32.48 -5.50
N LYS A 315 14.15 32.37 -6.74
CA LYS A 315 13.05 31.46 -7.09
C LYS A 315 13.07 31.12 -8.56
N TYR A 316 12.41 30.03 -8.92
CA TYR A 316 12.05 29.80 -10.31
C TYR A 316 10.82 30.63 -10.68
N ASN A 317 10.79 31.14 -11.90
CA ASN A 317 9.71 31.94 -12.44
C ASN A 317 8.40 31.14 -12.44
N LYS A 318 7.31 31.78 -12.01
CA LYS A 318 5.94 31.23 -12.01
C LYS A 318 5.05 31.88 -13.08
N ASP A 319 5.55 32.92 -13.72
CA ASP A 319 4.79 33.80 -14.60
C ASP A 319 4.83 33.25 -16.03
N GLY A 320 3.82 32.43 -16.35
CA GLY A 320 3.64 31.80 -17.65
C GLY A 320 2.51 30.77 -17.63
N LEU A 321 1.90 30.51 -18.79
CA LEU A 321 0.76 29.60 -18.91
C LEU A 321 1.10 28.17 -18.43
N PHE A 322 2.30 27.70 -18.77
CA PHE A 322 2.80 26.38 -18.41
C PHE A 322 3.09 26.28 -16.90
N GLN A 323 3.79 27.28 -16.35
CA GLN A 323 4.19 27.34 -14.95
C GLN A 323 2.98 27.49 -14.01
N ARG A 324 1.96 28.26 -14.40
CA ARG A 324 0.69 28.34 -13.66
C ARG A 324 -0.07 27.00 -13.64
N ASN A 325 0.04 26.21 -14.71
CA ASN A 325 -0.61 24.91 -14.84
C ASN A 325 0.25 23.73 -14.34
N LEU A 326 1.45 23.98 -13.81
CA LEU A 326 2.40 22.93 -13.38
C LEU A 326 1.79 21.92 -12.40
N PHE A 327 0.94 22.37 -11.47
CA PHE A 327 0.24 21.50 -10.54
C PHE A 327 -0.67 20.49 -11.25
N ASN A 328 -1.41 20.94 -12.27
CA ASN A 328 -2.30 20.08 -13.07
C ASN A 328 -1.50 19.07 -13.90
N LEU A 329 -0.33 19.48 -14.42
CA LEU A 329 0.59 18.58 -15.13
C LEU A 329 1.18 17.50 -14.21
N GLN A 330 1.50 17.83 -12.96
CA GLN A 330 1.94 16.84 -11.97
C GLN A 330 0.81 15.87 -11.57
N ILE A 331 -0.44 16.35 -11.43
CA ILE A 331 -1.62 15.47 -11.23
C ILE A 331 -1.78 14.53 -12.42
N TYR A 332 -1.70 15.03 -13.65
CA TYR A 332 -1.75 14.21 -14.85
C TYR A 332 -0.61 13.19 -14.91
N ASN A 333 0.60 13.55 -14.52
CA ASN A 333 1.73 12.61 -14.46
C ASN A 333 1.48 11.46 -13.46
N VAL A 334 0.89 11.75 -12.29
CA VAL A 334 0.47 10.71 -11.33
C VAL A 334 -0.65 9.84 -11.90
N PHE A 335 -1.64 10.42 -12.60
CA PHE A 335 -2.68 9.66 -13.30
C PHE A 335 -2.08 8.71 -14.35
N ALA A 336 -1.20 9.23 -15.20
CA ALA A 336 -0.53 8.47 -16.26
C ALA A 336 0.32 7.33 -15.68
N PHE A 337 1.06 7.57 -14.59
CA PHE A 337 1.81 6.54 -13.89
C PHE A 337 0.93 5.39 -13.40
N LEU A 338 -0.16 5.68 -12.68
CA LEU A 338 -1.10 4.66 -12.21
C LEU A 338 -1.73 3.89 -13.39
N TRP A 339 -2.05 4.58 -14.48
CA TRP A 339 -2.60 3.94 -15.69
C TRP A 339 -1.59 3.02 -16.36
N CYS A 340 -0.33 3.44 -16.52
CA CYS A 340 0.75 2.62 -17.06
C CYS A 340 1.03 1.38 -16.20
N VAL A 341 1.09 1.52 -14.86
CA VAL A 341 1.25 0.39 -13.93
C VAL A 341 0.11 -0.61 -14.08
N ASN A 342 -1.15 -0.14 -14.11
CA ASN A 342 -2.32 -0.99 -14.31
C ASN A 342 -2.33 -1.65 -15.70
N PHE A 343 -1.83 -0.97 -16.74
CA PHE A 343 -1.71 -1.52 -18.09
C PHE A 343 -0.66 -2.63 -18.16
N VAL A 344 0.51 -2.47 -17.54
CA VAL A 344 1.55 -3.51 -17.45
C VAL A 344 1.00 -4.77 -16.75
N ILE A 345 0.25 -4.59 -15.66
CA ILE A 345 -0.41 -5.69 -14.94
C ILE A 345 -1.47 -6.37 -15.83
N ALA A 346 -2.28 -5.60 -16.57
CA ALA A 346 -3.28 -6.12 -17.50
C ALA A 346 -2.65 -6.93 -18.65
N LEU A 347 -1.59 -6.40 -19.25
CA LEU A 347 -0.78 -7.07 -20.27
C LEU A 347 -0.22 -8.40 -19.76
N GLY A 348 0.22 -8.43 -18.50
CA GLY A 348 0.67 -9.67 -17.85
C GLY A 348 -0.41 -10.71 -17.64
N GLN A 349 -1.57 -10.31 -17.14
CA GLN A 349 -2.70 -11.23 -16.94
C GLN A 349 -3.18 -11.80 -18.28
N CYS A 350 -3.28 -10.98 -19.32
CA CYS A 350 -3.65 -11.43 -20.67
C CYS A 350 -2.59 -12.35 -21.31
N THR A 351 -1.30 -11.99 -21.19
CA THR A 351 -0.18 -12.78 -21.75
C THR A 351 -0.11 -14.17 -21.12
N LEU A 352 -0.15 -14.25 -19.78
CA LEU A 352 -0.12 -15.53 -19.09
C LEU A 352 -1.36 -16.36 -19.39
N ALA A 353 -2.56 -15.76 -19.36
CA ALA A 353 -3.80 -16.47 -19.69
C ALA A 353 -3.76 -17.06 -21.11
N GLY A 354 -3.25 -16.32 -22.10
CA GLY A 354 -3.15 -16.80 -23.48
C GLY A 354 -2.09 -17.90 -23.67
N ALA A 355 -1.03 -17.93 -22.86
CA ALA A 355 -0.05 -19.01 -22.86
C ALA A 355 -0.64 -20.29 -22.22
N PHE A 356 -1.31 -20.16 -21.08
CA PHE A 356 -2.03 -21.28 -20.43
C PHE A 356 -3.19 -21.82 -21.28
N ALA A 357 -3.88 -20.96 -22.04
CA ALA A 357 -4.88 -21.40 -23.01
C ALA A 357 -4.24 -22.25 -24.14
N SER A 358 -3.09 -21.85 -24.67
CA SER A 358 -2.36 -22.64 -25.68
C SER A 358 -1.89 -24.00 -25.16
N TYR A 359 -1.50 -24.12 -23.88
CA TYR A 359 -1.27 -25.43 -23.26
C TYR A 359 -2.55 -26.25 -23.12
N TYR A 360 -3.62 -25.65 -22.60
CA TYR A 360 -4.86 -26.37 -22.29
C TYR A 360 -5.43 -27.03 -23.55
N TRP A 361 -5.56 -26.27 -24.63
CA TRP A 361 -6.14 -26.69 -25.91
C TRP A 361 -5.20 -27.46 -26.86
N ALA A 362 -3.94 -27.70 -26.48
CA ALA A 362 -3.05 -28.62 -27.20
C ALA A 362 -3.53 -30.07 -27.02
N PHE A 363 -3.77 -30.82 -28.11
CA PHE A 363 -4.24 -32.21 -27.99
C PHE A 363 -3.12 -33.13 -27.54
N HIS A 364 -1.99 -33.11 -28.24
CA HIS A 364 -0.79 -33.87 -27.89
C HIS A 364 0.21 -32.93 -27.20
N LYS A 365 0.55 -33.26 -25.94
CA LYS A 365 1.47 -32.49 -25.11
C LYS A 365 2.79 -33.27 -25.00
N PRO A 366 3.96 -32.70 -25.34
CA PRO A 366 4.21 -31.29 -25.63
C PRO A 366 4.18 -30.87 -27.12
N SER A 367 3.99 -31.79 -28.08
CA SER A 367 4.18 -31.53 -29.52
C SER A 367 3.38 -30.35 -30.07
N ASP A 368 2.13 -30.19 -29.62
CA ASP A 368 1.21 -29.19 -30.17
C ASP A 368 1.31 -27.83 -29.43
N ILE A 369 2.25 -27.72 -28.48
CA ILE A 369 2.51 -26.48 -27.73
C ILE A 369 3.50 -25.62 -28.53
N PRO A 370 3.24 -24.33 -28.77
CA PRO A 370 4.20 -23.43 -29.42
C PRO A 370 5.54 -23.39 -28.67
N THR A 371 6.66 -23.36 -29.40
CA THR A 371 8.03 -23.42 -28.84
C THR A 371 8.34 -22.31 -27.84
N CYS A 372 7.79 -21.11 -28.04
CA CYS A 372 7.82 -20.02 -27.06
C CYS A 372 6.40 -19.46 -26.85
N PRO A 373 5.58 -20.14 -26.02
CA PRO A 373 4.16 -19.82 -25.91
C PRO A 373 3.93 -18.48 -25.21
N LEU A 374 4.86 -18.09 -24.33
CA LEU A 374 4.85 -16.80 -23.66
C LEU A 374 5.05 -15.64 -24.65
N ALA A 375 6.08 -15.69 -25.50
CA ALA A 375 6.36 -14.62 -26.46
C ALA A 375 5.27 -14.51 -27.53
N SER A 376 4.75 -15.65 -28.02
CA SER A 376 3.61 -15.66 -28.95
C SER A 376 2.36 -15.02 -28.33
N SER A 377 2.02 -15.39 -27.09
CA SER A 377 0.88 -14.81 -26.36
C SER A 377 1.07 -13.31 -26.09
N PHE A 378 2.28 -12.88 -25.72
CA PHE A 378 2.64 -11.48 -25.49
C PHE A 378 2.47 -10.64 -26.77
N MET A 379 3.00 -11.12 -27.90
CA MET A 379 2.85 -10.46 -29.19
C MET A 379 1.39 -10.41 -29.67
N ARG A 380 0.59 -11.45 -29.39
CA ARG A 380 -0.85 -11.46 -29.66
C ARG A 380 -1.58 -10.41 -28.81
N ALA A 381 -1.24 -10.30 -27.52
CA ALA A 381 -1.80 -9.28 -26.63
C ALA A 381 -1.46 -7.85 -27.10
N LEU A 382 -0.20 -7.61 -27.48
CA LEU A 382 0.24 -6.32 -28.03
C LEU A 382 -0.39 -5.98 -29.39
N ARG A 383 -0.51 -6.96 -30.30
CA ARG A 383 -0.99 -6.71 -31.67
C ARG A 383 -2.51 -6.54 -31.76
N TYR A 384 -3.28 -7.24 -30.94
CA TYR A 384 -4.74 -7.32 -31.09
C TYR A 384 -5.56 -6.85 -29.89
N HIS A 385 -4.97 -6.70 -28.70
CA HIS A 385 -5.74 -6.49 -27.47
C HIS A 385 -5.39 -5.23 -26.65
N VAL A 386 -4.35 -4.48 -27.02
CA VAL A 386 -3.88 -3.28 -26.29
C VAL A 386 -5.01 -2.32 -25.92
N GLY A 387 -5.91 -1.98 -26.84
CA GLY A 387 -7.03 -1.08 -26.54
C GLY A 387 -7.97 -1.60 -25.44
N SER A 388 -8.26 -2.91 -25.43
CA SER A 388 -9.09 -3.53 -24.38
C SER A 388 -8.37 -3.63 -23.03
N LEU A 389 -7.04 -3.83 -23.05
CA LEU A 389 -6.21 -3.85 -21.84
C LEU A 389 -6.06 -2.44 -21.25
N ALA A 390 -5.81 -1.43 -22.08
CA ALA A 390 -5.70 -0.03 -21.70
C ALA A 390 -7.04 0.50 -21.15
N PHE A 391 -8.17 0.14 -21.76
CA PHE A 391 -9.50 0.51 -21.26
C PHE A 391 -9.81 -0.10 -19.88
N GLY A 392 -9.57 -1.40 -19.69
CA GLY A 392 -9.73 -2.02 -18.36
C GLY A 392 -8.80 -1.41 -17.31
N ALA A 393 -7.54 -1.12 -17.67
CA ALA A 393 -6.58 -0.45 -16.81
C ALA A 393 -7.01 0.98 -16.43
N LEU A 394 -7.66 1.70 -17.36
CA LEU A 394 -8.20 3.04 -17.13
C LEU A 394 -9.33 3.02 -16.08
N ILE A 395 -10.27 2.08 -16.19
CA ILE A 395 -11.37 1.93 -15.21
C ILE A 395 -10.80 1.70 -13.80
N LEU A 396 -9.81 0.82 -13.66
CA LEU A 396 -9.16 0.57 -12.37
C LEU A 396 -8.43 1.81 -11.83
N THR A 397 -7.76 2.55 -12.72
CA THR A 397 -7.02 3.76 -12.36
C THR A 397 -7.95 4.85 -11.81
N ILE A 398 -9.11 5.06 -12.43
CA ILE A 398 -10.12 6.03 -11.96
C ILE A 398 -10.58 5.68 -10.54
N VAL A 399 -10.91 4.42 -10.27
CA VAL A 399 -11.34 3.96 -8.93
C VAL A 399 -10.22 4.11 -7.88
N GLN A 400 -8.98 3.80 -8.25
CA GLN A 400 -7.82 3.99 -7.36
C GLN A 400 -7.58 5.47 -7.02
N ILE A 401 -7.71 6.37 -7.99
CA ILE A 401 -7.54 7.82 -7.77
C ILE A 401 -8.63 8.35 -6.85
N ILE A 402 -9.90 7.94 -7.02
CA ILE A 402 -10.97 8.32 -6.09
C ILE A 402 -10.65 7.84 -4.67
N ARG A 403 -10.14 6.61 -4.50
CA ARG A 403 -9.70 6.10 -3.19
C ARG A 403 -8.56 6.92 -2.59
N ILE A 404 -7.56 7.30 -3.38
CA ILE A 404 -6.43 8.16 -2.93
C ILE A 404 -6.95 9.54 -2.50
N ILE A 405 -7.88 10.13 -3.25
CA ILE A 405 -8.51 11.42 -2.92
C ILE A 405 -9.31 11.32 -1.61
N LEU A 406 -10.10 10.26 -1.42
CA LEU A 406 -10.84 10.03 -0.17
C LEU A 406 -9.92 9.88 1.05
N GLU A 407 -8.77 9.23 0.89
CA GLU A 407 -7.76 9.10 1.96
C GLU A 407 -7.11 10.45 2.28
N TYR A 408 -6.76 11.23 1.25
CA TYR A 408 -6.21 12.57 1.38
C TYR A 408 -7.18 13.55 2.07
N ILE A 409 -8.47 13.53 1.67
CA ILE A 409 -9.51 14.36 2.29
C ILE A 409 -9.68 14.02 3.77
N ASP A 410 -9.78 12.74 4.12
CA ASP A 410 -9.88 12.31 5.52
C ASP A 410 -8.67 12.76 6.35
N HIS A 411 -7.46 12.59 5.83
CA HIS A 411 -6.24 13.05 6.49
C HIS A 411 -6.23 14.57 6.68
N LYS A 412 -6.57 15.34 5.64
CA LYS A 412 -6.54 16.81 5.68
C LYS A 412 -7.64 17.40 6.57
N CYS A 413 -8.82 16.79 6.61
CA CYS A 413 -9.96 17.27 7.39
C CYS A 413 -9.98 16.75 8.84
N ARG A 414 -9.10 15.82 9.23
CA ARG A 414 -9.13 15.12 10.53
C ARG A 414 -9.27 16.02 11.76
N ALA A 415 -8.68 17.21 11.75
CA ALA A 415 -8.76 18.18 12.85
C ALA A 415 -10.10 18.95 12.94
N ALA A 416 -10.94 18.91 11.89
CA ALA A 416 -12.18 19.67 11.76
C ALA A 416 -13.40 18.79 11.44
N GLN A 417 -13.31 17.46 11.65
CA GLN A 417 -14.39 16.52 11.33
C GLN A 417 -15.49 16.50 12.41
N ASN A 418 -16.70 16.87 12.01
CA ASN A 418 -17.93 16.55 12.74
C ASN A 418 -18.32 15.07 12.57
N CYS A 419 -19.10 14.52 13.51
CA CYS A 419 -19.52 13.10 13.51
C CYS A 419 -20.10 12.62 12.16
N CYS A 420 -20.98 13.42 11.55
CA CYS A 420 -21.59 13.13 10.25
C CYS A 420 -20.54 13.00 9.11
N VAL A 421 -19.57 13.91 9.04
CA VAL A 421 -18.50 13.89 8.02
C VAL A 421 -17.63 12.65 8.17
N ARG A 422 -17.28 12.30 9.41
CA ARG A 422 -16.50 11.08 9.73
C ARG A 422 -17.24 9.81 9.32
N PHE A 423 -18.55 9.74 9.56
CA PHE A 423 -19.39 8.61 9.13
C PHE A 423 -19.45 8.50 7.59
N ILE A 424 -19.70 9.61 6.89
CA ILE A 424 -19.76 9.63 5.41
C ILE A 424 -18.42 9.20 4.80
N LEU A 425 -17.29 9.75 5.28
CA LEU A 425 -15.96 9.37 4.79
C LEU A 425 -15.63 7.90 5.06
N CYS A 426 -16.02 7.36 6.23
CA CYS A 426 -15.88 5.94 6.53
C CYS A 426 -16.67 5.06 5.53
N CYS A 427 -17.93 5.41 5.28
CA CYS A 427 -18.80 4.69 4.35
C CYS A 427 -18.24 4.75 2.91
N LEU A 428 -17.85 5.94 2.43
CA LEU A 428 -17.25 6.10 1.09
C LEU A 428 -15.92 5.33 0.95
N LYS A 429 -15.03 5.37 1.95
CA LYS A 429 -13.79 4.57 1.94
C LYS A 429 -14.08 3.07 1.83
N CYS A 430 -15.07 2.56 2.58
CA CYS A 430 -15.50 1.17 2.50
C CYS A 430 -16.05 0.82 1.10
N CYS A 431 -17.00 1.61 0.58
CA CYS A 431 -17.61 1.40 -0.72
C CYS A 431 -16.58 1.43 -1.87
N PHE A 432 -15.66 2.40 -1.88
CA PHE A 432 -14.62 2.49 -2.93
C PHE A 432 -13.53 1.43 -2.78
N TRP A 433 -13.24 0.94 -1.57
CA TRP A 433 -12.38 -0.23 -1.37
C TRP A 433 -13.04 -1.50 -1.93
N CYS A 434 -14.32 -1.73 -1.65
CA CYS A 434 -15.10 -2.83 -2.23
C CYS A 434 -15.16 -2.73 -3.77
N LEU A 435 -15.39 -1.53 -4.31
CA LEU A 435 -15.39 -1.28 -5.76
C LEU A 435 -14.02 -1.56 -6.38
N GLU A 436 -12.91 -1.14 -5.77
CA GLU A 436 -11.56 -1.44 -6.26
C GLU A 436 -11.31 -2.96 -6.32
N LYS A 437 -11.76 -3.71 -5.30
CA LYS A 437 -11.65 -5.19 -5.28
C LYS A 437 -12.51 -5.82 -6.37
N PHE A 438 -13.75 -5.36 -6.54
CA PHE A 438 -14.66 -5.83 -7.59
C PHE A 438 -14.12 -5.54 -8.99
N ILE A 439 -13.63 -4.33 -9.27
CA ILE A 439 -13.05 -3.97 -10.56
C ILE A 439 -11.75 -4.74 -10.83
N LYS A 440 -10.90 -4.99 -9.82
CA LYS A 440 -9.72 -5.87 -9.96
C LYS A 440 -10.12 -7.31 -10.32
N PHE A 441 -11.16 -7.85 -9.71
CA PHE A 441 -11.72 -9.16 -10.04
C PHE A 441 -12.31 -9.18 -11.47
N LEU A 442 -13.12 -8.19 -11.81
CA LEU A 442 -13.74 -8.03 -13.13
C LEU A 442 -12.69 -7.99 -14.24
N ASN A 443 -11.72 -7.09 -14.11
CA ASN A 443 -10.63 -6.91 -15.05
C ASN A 443 -9.85 -8.22 -15.25
N ARG A 444 -9.43 -8.88 -14.17
CA ARG A 444 -8.66 -10.13 -14.25
C ARG A 444 -9.39 -11.20 -15.05
N ASN A 445 -10.69 -11.40 -14.79
CA ASN A 445 -11.48 -12.40 -15.50
C ASN A 445 -11.80 -11.97 -16.94
N ALA A 446 -12.03 -10.67 -17.19
CA ALA A 446 -12.19 -10.12 -18.53
C ALA A 446 -10.93 -10.33 -19.38
N TYR A 447 -9.73 -10.10 -18.85
CA TYR A 447 -8.46 -10.33 -19.56
C TYR A 447 -8.22 -11.81 -19.87
N ILE A 448 -8.61 -12.73 -18.98
CA ILE A 448 -8.58 -14.18 -19.26
C ILE A 448 -9.53 -14.51 -20.43
N MET A 449 -10.74 -13.97 -20.42
CA MET A 449 -11.72 -14.18 -21.49
C MET A 449 -11.29 -13.55 -22.83
N ILE A 450 -10.65 -12.38 -22.81
CA ILE A 450 -10.00 -11.76 -23.99
C ILE A 450 -8.94 -12.71 -24.55
N ALA A 451 -8.06 -13.25 -23.69
CA ALA A 451 -6.95 -14.10 -24.12
C ALA A 451 -7.38 -15.46 -24.70
N ILE A 452 -8.54 -15.99 -24.28
CA ILE A 452 -9.10 -17.25 -24.78
C ILE A 452 -9.94 -17.04 -26.05
N TYR A 453 -10.83 -16.05 -26.06
CA TYR A 453 -11.87 -15.91 -27.11
C TYR A 453 -11.64 -14.72 -28.07
N GLY A 454 -10.63 -13.89 -27.84
CA GLY A 454 -10.30 -12.73 -28.68
C GLY A 454 -11.37 -11.62 -28.73
N LYS A 455 -12.34 -11.63 -27.82
CA LYS A 455 -13.43 -10.63 -27.78
C LYS A 455 -12.97 -9.33 -27.09
N ASN A 456 -13.69 -8.23 -27.32
CA ASN A 456 -13.40 -6.95 -26.65
C ASN A 456 -13.67 -7.01 -25.14
N PHE A 457 -13.20 -5.98 -24.41
CA PHE A 457 -13.32 -5.89 -22.95
C PHE A 457 -14.77 -6.03 -22.45
N CYS A 458 -15.74 -5.28 -23.00
CA CYS A 458 -17.11 -5.25 -22.47
C CYS A 458 -17.82 -6.61 -22.62
N VAL A 459 -17.66 -7.28 -23.75
CA VAL A 459 -18.22 -8.64 -23.97
C VAL A 459 -17.56 -9.65 -23.03
N SER A 460 -16.23 -9.59 -22.89
CA SER A 460 -15.46 -10.49 -22.03
C SER A 460 -15.79 -10.29 -20.54
N ALA A 461 -15.95 -9.04 -20.11
CA ALA A 461 -16.38 -8.66 -18.76
C ALA A 461 -17.81 -9.13 -18.46
N LYS A 462 -18.76 -8.93 -19.39
CA LYS A 462 -20.13 -9.47 -19.27
C LYS A 462 -20.11 -10.99 -19.06
N ASN A 463 -19.40 -11.72 -19.91
CA ASN A 463 -19.35 -13.18 -19.83
C ASN A 463 -18.72 -13.66 -18.50
N ALA A 464 -17.66 -13.00 -18.04
CA ALA A 464 -17.04 -13.28 -16.74
C ALA A 464 -18.01 -13.03 -15.56
N VAL A 465 -18.75 -11.93 -15.56
CA VAL A 465 -19.75 -11.62 -14.52
C VAL A 465 -20.91 -12.59 -14.54
N VAL A 466 -21.47 -12.88 -15.71
CA VAL A 466 -22.59 -13.83 -15.85
C VAL A 466 -22.19 -15.22 -15.36
N PHE A 467 -20.99 -15.70 -15.72
CA PHE A 467 -20.49 -16.99 -15.25
C PHE A 467 -20.26 -17.01 -13.73
N GLY A 468 -19.63 -15.97 -13.17
CA GLY A 468 -19.41 -15.86 -11.72
C GLY A 468 -20.73 -15.76 -10.93
N ALA A 469 -21.67 -14.93 -11.41
CA ALA A 469 -23.00 -14.80 -10.81
C ALA A 469 -23.81 -16.09 -10.91
N TYR A 470 -23.71 -16.81 -12.04
CA TYR A 470 -24.33 -18.13 -12.21
C TYR A 470 -23.78 -19.16 -11.21
N LEU A 471 -22.46 -19.22 -11.00
CA LEU A 471 -21.86 -20.13 -10.01
C LEU A 471 -22.32 -19.81 -8.57
N ILE A 472 -22.38 -18.53 -8.20
CA ILE A 472 -22.86 -18.10 -6.88
C ILE A 472 -24.35 -18.44 -6.73
N ALA A 473 -25.17 -18.08 -7.71
CA ALA A 473 -26.60 -18.36 -7.73
C ALA A 473 -26.86 -19.87 -7.66
N HIS A 474 -26.17 -20.69 -8.46
CA HIS A 474 -26.26 -22.15 -8.42
C HIS A 474 -25.83 -22.71 -7.04
N GLY A 475 -24.89 -22.07 -6.35
CA GLY A 475 -24.57 -22.40 -4.95
C GLY A 475 -25.80 -22.28 -4.04
N PHE A 476 -26.45 -21.11 -4.02
CA PHE A 476 -27.67 -20.89 -3.25
C PHE A 476 -28.86 -21.75 -3.71
N PHE A 477 -29.12 -21.81 -5.01
CA PHE A 477 -30.19 -22.61 -5.59
C PHE A 477 -29.97 -24.12 -5.44
N SER A 478 -28.75 -24.61 -5.22
CA SER A 478 -28.54 -26.06 -4.99
C SER A 478 -29.25 -26.57 -3.74
N VAL A 479 -29.36 -25.74 -2.68
CA VAL A 479 -30.13 -26.06 -1.47
C VAL A 479 -31.63 -26.11 -1.78
N TYR A 480 -32.11 -25.16 -2.58
CA TYR A 480 -33.52 -25.12 -3.02
C TYR A 480 -33.87 -26.31 -3.92
N ASN A 481 -33.03 -26.63 -4.90
CA ASN A 481 -33.23 -27.77 -5.81
C ASN A 481 -33.25 -29.09 -5.03
N MET A 482 -32.27 -29.32 -4.13
CA MET A 482 -32.26 -30.52 -3.27
C MET A 482 -33.52 -30.59 -2.38
N CYS A 483 -34.00 -29.46 -1.87
CA CYS A 483 -35.25 -29.39 -1.12
C CYS A 483 -36.47 -29.76 -1.99
N VAL A 484 -36.55 -29.24 -3.22
CA VAL A 484 -37.62 -29.58 -4.19
C VAL A 484 -37.58 -31.06 -4.56
N ASP A 485 -36.41 -31.61 -4.92
CA ASP A 485 -36.25 -33.02 -5.28
C ASP A 485 -36.61 -33.95 -4.11
N THR A 486 -36.16 -33.61 -2.89
CA THR A 486 -36.47 -34.37 -1.67
C THR A 486 -37.97 -34.31 -1.35
N LEU A 487 -38.58 -33.11 -1.36
CA LEU A 487 -40.01 -32.96 -1.10
C LEU A 487 -40.87 -33.64 -2.16
N PHE A 488 -40.43 -33.67 -3.41
CA PHE A 488 -41.11 -34.40 -4.49
C PHE A 488 -41.07 -35.92 -4.26
N LEU A 489 -39.91 -36.48 -3.92
CA LEU A 489 -39.79 -37.90 -3.58
C LEU A 489 -40.59 -38.27 -2.32
N CYS A 490 -40.50 -37.47 -1.25
CA CYS A 490 -41.31 -37.69 -0.04
C CYS A 490 -42.82 -37.61 -0.33
N PHE A 491 -43.24 -36.75 -1.26
CA PHE A 491 -44.62 -36.64 -1.71
C PHE A 491 -45.09 -37.87 -2.51
N LEU A 492 -44.24 -38.43 -3.38
CA LEU A 492 -44.56 -39.67 -4.10
C LEU A 492 -44.68 -40.85 -3.13
N GLU A 493 -43.76 -40.98 -2.17
CA GLU A 493 -43.81 -42.01 -1.13
C GLU A 493 -45.06 -41.85 -0.23
N ASP A 494 -45.47 -40.62 0.08
CA ASP A 494 -46.71 -40.32 0.82
C ASP A 494 -47.96 -40.74 0.04
N LEU A 495 -47.96 -40.60 -1.29
CA LEU A 495 -49.04 -41.09 -2.15
C LEU A 495 -49.10 -42.63 -2.26
N GLU A 496 -47.97 -43.31 -2.15
CA GLU A 496 -47.88 -44.78 -2.25
C GLU A 496 -48.20 -45.47 -0.91
N ARG A 497 -47.68 -44.95 0.21
CA ARG A 497 -47.86 -45.58 1.54
C ARG A 497 -49.17 -45.22 2.23
N ASN A 498 -49.69 -44.01 2.02
CA ASN A 498 -50.83 -43.49 2.76
C ASN A 498 -52.07 -43.41 1.88
N ASP A 499 -53.23 -43.75 2.44
CA ASP A 499 -54.52 -43.75 1.74
C ASP A 499 -55.42 -42.58 2.16
N GLY A 500 -55.05 -41.89 3.25
CA GLY A 500 -55.84 -40.84 3.89
C GLY A 500 -56.78 -41.36 4.98
N SER A 501 -56.61 -42.61 5.45
CA SER A 501 -57.29 -43.13 6.65
C SER A 501 -56.77 -42.49 7.95
N ALA A 502 -57.44 -42.77 9.07
CA ALA A 502 -56.96 -42.34 10.39
C ALA A 502 -55.67 -43.05 10.82
N GLU A 503 -55.42 -44.26 10.31
CA GLU A 503 -54.20 -45.05 10.57
C GLU A 503 -53.06 -44.68 9.61
N LYS A 504 -53.38 -44.25 8.38
CA LYS A 504 -52.43 -43.86 7.34
C LYS A 504 -52.83 -42.54 6.66
N PRO A 505 -52.73 -41.40 7.37
CA PRO A 505 -53.04 -40.09 6.81
C PRO A 505 -51.95 -39.63 5.81
N TYR A 506 -52.34 -38.89 4.77
CA TYR A 506 -51.37 -38.17 3.93
C TYR A 506 -50.68 -37.07 4.75
N TYR A 507 -49.36 -36.98 4.64
CA TYR A 507 -48.52 -35.96 5.29
C TYR A 507 -48.23 -34.74 4.40
N MET A 508 -48.50 -34.81 3.09
CA MET A 508 -48.35 -33.69 2.15
C MET A 508 -49.15 -32.44 2.58
N SER A 509 -48.74 -31.26 2.10
CA SER A 509 -49.40 -30.01 2.51
C SER A 509 -50.87 -29.93 2.08
N LYS A 510 -51.70 -29.22 2.85
CA LYS A 510 -53.13 -28.99 2.54
C LYS A 510 -53.36 -28.35 1.15
N SER A 511 -52.39 -27.57 0.66
CA SER A 511 -52.44 -26.99 -0.68
C SER A 511 -52.28 -28.08 -1.75
N LEU A 512 -51.28 -28.95 -1.58
CA LEU A 512 -51.04 -30.10 -2.46
C LEU A 512 -52.23 -31.07 -2.47
N MET A 513 -52.75 -31.42 -1.27
CA MET A 513 -53.97 -32.22 -1.12
C MET A 513 -55.14 -31.64 -1.94
N LYS A 514 -55.35 -30.33 -1.87
CA LYS A 514 -56.43 -29.64 -2.60
C LYS A 514 -56.21 -29.69 -4.12
N ILE A 515 -54.98 -29.49 -4.60
CA ILE A 515 -54.63 -29.57 -6.03
C ILE A 515 -54.87 -30.98 -6.58
N LEU A 516 -54.53 -32.01 -5.80
CA LEU A 516 -54.63 -33.43 -6.19
C LEU A 516 -55.99 -34.06 -5.85
N ASN A 517 -56.93 -33.27 -5.33
CA ASN A 517 -58.24 -33.70 -4.83
C ASN A 517 -58.18 -34.87 -3.82
N LYS A 518 -57.11 -34.93 -3.01
CA LYS A 518 -56.92 -35.86 -1.90
C LYS A 518 -57.33 -35.20 -0.58
N LYS A 519 -57.80 -35.97 0.40
CA LYS A 519 -58.14 -35.50 1.75
C LYS A 519 -57.92 -36.60 2.77
N ASN A 520 -57.47 -36.25 3.97
CA ASN A 520 -57.50 -37.15 5.12
C ASN A 520 -58.93 -37.26 5.65
N LYS A 521 -59.39 -38.49 5.87
CA LYS A 521 -60.67 -38.81 6.50
C LYS A 521 -60.59 -38.35 7.96
N GLN A 522 -61.59 -37.62 8.43
CA GLN A 522 -61.68 -37.27 9.85
C GLN A 522 -61.97 -38.55 10.65
N PRO A 523 -61.37 -38.75 11.83
CA PRO A 523 -61.79 -39.82 12.73
C PRO A 523 -63.26 -39.57 13.10
N ASN A 524 -64.10 -40.60 12.96
CA ASN A 524 -65.48 -40.53 13.44
C ASN A 524 -65.45 -40.21 14.93
N LYS A 525 -66.04 -39.08 15.33
CA LYS A 525 -66.39 -38.84 16.72
C LYS A 525 -67.51 -39.82 17.09
N GLN A 526 -67.16 -40.83 17.87
CA GLN A 526 -68.13 -41.52 18.73
C GLN A 526 -68.48 -40.62 19.92
#